data_AF-A0A1F2UA64-F1
#
_entry.id   AF-A0A1F2UA64-F1
#
_cell.length_a   1.000
_cell.length_b   1.000
_cell.length_c   1.000
_cell.angle_alpha   90.00
_cell.angle_beta   90.00
_cell.angle_gamma   90.00
#
_symmetry.space_group_name_H-M   'P 1'
#
loop_
_entity.id
_entity.type
_entity.pdbx_description
1 polymer ?
#
loop_
_entity_poly.entity_id
_entity_poly.type
_entity_poly.pdbx_seq_one_letter_code
_entity_poly.pdbx_strand_id
1 'polypeptide(L)'
;MPVTDAELVALAATHDIITLGMQADDVRRARHGPTTTFVRVAEVAVGPGQPIVVPPAAGELRITGTPASRSGAIERTAEVARAARGLPVSGFSLADLEALAGRERVTLRALLEELRAAGLELVAEAPFDRLRDARRSIEEVNIAGLALARLTIDQLPAIEAPVLLTQIAMLQREVAVIRAFAPLPRRVNPAAPTTGYDDVKRVALARLAVEVPSIQVDWALYGPKLAQVALTVGADDIDAVSAVDDLSDGRRRAPLEEVMRNIRAAGLEPLERNGRFEPITR
;
A
#
# COMPACT_ATOMS: atom_id res chain seq x y z
N MET A 1 11.85 -18.16 -7.61
CA MET A 1 10.59 -18.87 -7.29
C MET A 1 10.24 -18.58 -5.84
N PRO A 2 8.95 -18.51 -5.50
CA PRO A 2 8.53 -18.37 -4.11
C PRO A 2 8.87 -19.64 -3.35
N VAL A 3 9.05 -19.51 -2.03
CA VAL A 3 9.26 -20.67 -1.16
C VAL A 3 7.99 -21.54 -1.13
N THR A 4 8.17 -22.85 -0.93
CA THR A 4 7.06 -23.79 -0.72
C THR A 4 6.35 -23.52 0.61
N ASP A 5 5.11 -24.01 0.76
CA ASP A 5 4.37 -23.85 2.02
C ASP A 5 5.12 -24.47 3.22
N ALA A 6 5.80 -25.60 3.01
CA ALA A 6 6.60 -26.25 4.05
C ALA A 6 7.83 -25.41 4.45
N GLU A 7 8.52 -24.83 3.48
CA GLU A 7 9.63 -23.90 3.74
C GLU A 7 9.14 -22.63 4.44
N LEU A 8 7.99 -22.10 4.03
CA LEU A 8 7.39 -20.91 4.65
C LEU A 8 7.08 -21.14 6.14
N VAL A 9 6.54 -22.31 6.50
CA VAL A 9 6.30 -22.69 7.90
C VAL A 9 7.63 -22.78 8.67
N ALA A 10 8.65 -23.41 8.10
CA ALA A 10 9.96 -23.51 8.73
C ALA A 10 10.61 -22.13 8.94
N LEU A 11 10.56 -21.26 7.94
CA LEU A 11 11.05 -19.88 8.01
C LEU A 11 10.25 -19.06 9.03
N ALA A 12 8.94 -19.24 9.12
CA ALA A 12 8.14 -18.56 10.12
C ALA A 12 8.40 -19.05 11.56
N ALA A 13 8.89 -20.27 11.75
CA ALA A 13 9.31 -20.78 13.06
C ALA A 13 10.73 -20.32 13.47
N THR A 14 11.54 -19.80 12.54
CA THR A 14 12.93 -19.43 12.84
C THR A 14 13.06 -18.23 13.78
N HIS A 15 14.11 -18.23 14.60
CA HIS A 15 14.53 -17.05 15.36
C HIS A 15 15.71 -16.32 14.71
N ASP A 16 16.26 -16.87 13.63
CA ASP A 16 17.34 -16.26 12.86
C ASP A 16 16.76 -15.28 11.83
N ILE A 17 16.38 -14.10 12.33
CA ILE A 17 15.83 -13.03 11.51
C ILE A 17 16.86 -12.44 10.54
N ILE A 18 18.15 -12.60 10.84
CA ILE A 18 19.23 -12.07 10.00
C ILE A 18 19.31 -12.88 8.72
N THR A 19 19.42 -14.21 8.81
CA THR A 19 19.46 -15.08 7.63
C THR A 19 18.16 -14.99 6.83
N LEU A 20 17.00 -14.93 7.50
CA LEU A 20 15.72 -14.73 6.83
C LEU A 20 15.68 -13.39 6.06
N GLY A 21 16.14 -12.31 6.69
CA GLY A 21 16.22 -10.99 6.07
C GLY A 21 17.16 -10.96 4.86
N MET A 22 18.33 -11.60 4.97
CA MET A 22 19.29 -11.73 3.86
C MET A 22 18.67 -12.47 2.67
N GLN A 23 17.99 -13.59 2.90
CA GLN A 23 17.31 -14.33 1.84
C GLN A 23 16.22 -13.48 1.15
N ALA A 24 15.45 -12.72 1.92
CA ALA A 24 14.45 -11.83 1.36
C ALA A 24 15.07 -10.66 0.57
N ASP A 25 16.17 -10.07 1.06
CA ASP A 25 16.88 -9.01 0.34
C ASP A 25 17.50 -9.54 -0.96
N ASP A 26 18.04 -10.76 -0.98
CA ASP A 26 18.54 -11.39 -2.20
C ASP A 26 17.44 -11.51 -3.27
N VAL A 27 16.23 -11.96 -2.88
CA VAL A 27 15.08 -12.01 -3.80
C VAL A 27 14.68 -10.61 -4.27
N ARG A 28 14.69 -9.61 -3.37
CA ARG A 28 14.36 -8.22 -3.71
C ARG A 28 15.39 -7.61 -4.67
N ARG A 29 16.70 -7.82 -4.45
CA ARG A 29 17.78 -7.37 -5.34
C ARG A 29 17.76 -8.07 -6.69
N ALA A 30 17.45 -9.36 -6.74
CA ALA A 30 17.29 -10.08 -7.99
C ALA A 30 16.16 -9.49 -8.86
N ARG A 31 15.12 -8.93 -8.24
CA ARG A 31 13.98 -8.31 -8.95
C ARG A 31 14.19 -6.84 -9.30
N HIS A 32 14.76 -6.06 -8.39
CA HIS A 32 14.75 -4.59 -8.48
C HIS A 32 16.15 -3.96 -8.53
N GLY A 33 17.22 -4.76 -8.52
CA GLY A 33 18.59 -4.24 -8.46
C GLY A 33 18.80 -3.39 -7.20
N PRO A 34 19.49 -2.24 -7.25
CA PRO A 34 19.61 -1.33 -6.11
C PRO A 34 18.41 -0.41 -5.92
N THR A 35 17.49 -0.33 -6.88
CA THR A 35 16.44 0.70 -6.92
C THR A 35 15.34 0.45 -5.90
N THR A 36 15.01 1.45 -5.09
CA THR A 36 13.84 1.48 -4.20
C THR A 36 12.94 2.63 -4.61
N THR A 37 11.66 2.36 -4.79
CA THR A 37 10.70 3.41 -5.14
C THR A 37 10.06 4.05 -3.91
N PHE A 38 9.60 5.29 -4.06
CA PHE A 38 8.74 5.93 -3.07
C PHE A 38 7.75 6.87 -3.74
N VAL A 39 6.57 7.06 -3.14
CA VAL A 39 5.56 8.00 -3.62
C VAL A 39 5.28 9.08 -2.59
N ARG A 40 5.21 10.33 -3.07
CA ARG A 40 4.74 11.48 -2.30
C ARG A 40 3.24 11.64 -2.47
N VAL A 41 2.48 11.49 -1.39
CA VAL A 41 1.02 11.49 -1.39
C VAL A 41 0.51 12.77 -0.73
N ALA A 42 -0.41 13.46 -1.41
CA ALA A 42 -1.22 14.49 -0.78
C ALA A 42 -2.58 13.88 -0.41
N GLU A 43 -2.80 13.73 0.89
CA GLU A 43 -4.06 13.21 1.40
C GLU A 43 -5.14 14.28 1.40
N VAL A 44 -6.34 13.87 1.01
CA VAL A 44 -7.52 14.72 0.92
C VAL A 44 -8.66 14.00 1.63
N ALA A 45 -9.24 14.62 2.66
CA ALA A 45 -10.33 14.00 3.41
C ALA A 45 -11.58 13.77 2.53
N VAL A 46 -12.31 12.68 2.77
CA VAL A 46 -13.55 12.31 2.08
C VAL A 46 -14.72 13.26 2.36
N GLY A 47 -14.66 14.03 3.45
CA GLY A 47 -15.74 14.93 3.84
C GLY A 47 -16.03 16.01 2.78
N PRO A 48 -17.31 16.35 2.54
CA PRO A 48 -17.67 17.39 1.58
C PRO A 48 -17.11 18.75 2.00
N GLY A 49 -16.71 19.57 1.03
CA GLY A 49 -16.21 20.92 1.26
C GLY A 49 -14.86 21.02 1.98
N GLN A 50 -14.22 19.88 2.30
CA GLN A 50 -12.87 19.89 2.87
C GLN A 50 -11.86 20.43 1.86
N PRO A 51 -10.90 21.27 2.29
CA PRO A 51 -9.96 21.91 1.38
C PRO A 51 -9.15 20.87 0.61
N ILE A 52 -8.93 21.14 -0.67
CA ILE A 52 -8.09 20.33 -1.54
C ILE A 52 -6.81 21.12 -1.79
N VAL A 53 -5.72 20.67 -1.16
CA VAL A 53 -4.39 21.22 -1.38
C VAL A 53 -3.66 20.29 -2.33
N VAL A 54 -3.07 20.84 -3.38
CA VAL A 54 -2.29 20.09 -4.37
C VAL A 54 -0.85 20.60 -4.32
N PRO A 55 0.01 20.03 -3.46
CA PRO A 55 1.41 20.40 -3.39
C PRO A 55 2.11 20.17 -4.75
N PRO A 56 3.02 21.05 -5.19
CA PRO A 56 3.73 20.88 -6.47
C PRO A 56 4.50 19.56 -6.60
N ALA A 57 4.87 18.97 -5.46
CA ALA A 57 5.63 17.74 -5.40
C ALA A 57 4.77 16.51 -5.02
N ALA A 58 3.44 16.61 -5.12
CA ALA A 58 2.57 15.44 -5.03
C ALA A 58 2.78 14.54 -6.26
N GLY A 59 2.99 13.25 -6.03
CA GLY A 59 2.92 12.19 -7.05
C GLY A 59 1.55 11.52 -7.11
N GLU A 60 0.65 11.84 -6.17
CA GLU A 60 -0.69 11.26 -6.03
C GLU A 60 -1.57 12.17 -5.17
N LEU A 61 -2.84 12.33 -5.53
CA LEU A 61 -3.89 12.79 -4.61
C LEU A 61 -4.66 11.58 -4.10
N ARG A 62 -4.72 11.39 -2.78
CA ARG A 62 -5.38 10.23 -2.16
C ARG A 62 -6.55 10.65 -1.29
N ILE A 63 -7.75 10.20 -1.64
CA ILE A 63 -8.95 10.43 -0.84
C ILE A 63 -8.94 9.48 0.37
N THR A 64 -8.92 10.05 1.58
CA THR A 64 -8.84 9.29 2.83
C THR A 64 -10.14 9.37 3.65
N GLY A 65 -10.43 8.29 4.37
CA GLY A 65 -11.65 8.13 5.18
C GLY A 65 -12.76 7.33 4.50
N THR A 66 -13.81 7.05 5.26
CA THR A 66 -14.94 6.23 4.82
C THR A 66 -16.07 7.12 4.28
N PRO A 67 -16.55 6.91 3.04
CA PRO A 67 -17.64 7.69 2.49
C PRO A 67 -18.97 7.44 3.21
N ALA A 68 -19.68 8.52 3.54
CA ALA A 68 -20.98 8.46 4.21
C ALA A 68 -22.12 7.97 3.27
N SER A 69 -22.06 8.32 1.99
CA SER A 69 -23.03 7.91 0.97
C SER A 69 -22.36 7.71 -0.38
N ARG A 70 -23.07 7.03 -1.29
CA ARG A 70 -22.66 6.85 -2.69
C ARG A 70 -22.49 8.19 -3.41
N SER A 71 -23.49 9.07 -3.31
CA SER A 71 -23.44 10.40 -3.93
C SER A 71 -22.24 11.21 -3.41
N GLY A 72 -22.00 11.20 -2.10
CA GLY A 72 -20.89 11.93 -1.51
C GLY A 72 -19.52 11.40 -1.96
N ALA A 73 -19.38 10.08 -2.14
CA ALA A 73 -18.15 9.49 -2.68
C ALA A 73 -17.88 9.95 -4.11
N ILE A 74 -18.91 9.95 -4.96
CA ILE A 74 -18.85 10.37 -6.38
C ILE A 74 -18.54 11.87 -6.48
N GLU A 75 -19.28 12.70 -5.76
CA GLU A 75 -19.08 14.16 -5.72
C GLU A 75 -17.67 14.51 -5.26
N ARG A 76 -17.21 13.88 -4.17
CA ARG A 76 -15.86 14.13 -3.64
C ARG A 76 -14.78 13.70 -4.61
N THR A 77 -14.95 12.54 -5.26
CA THR A 77 -14.02 12.07 -6.29
C THR A 77 -13.93 13.08 -7.44
N ALA A 78 -15.06 13.58 -7.93
CA ALA A 78 -15.09 14.56 -9.02
C ALA A 78 -14.45 15.90 -8.64
N GLU A 79 -14.59 16.35 -7.39
CA GLU A 79 -13.89 17.53 -6.88
C GLU A 79 -12.37 17.34 -6.90
N VAL A 80 -11.88 16.22 -6.37
CA VAL A 80 -10.46 15.92 -6.31
C VAL A 80 -9.87 15.71 -7.71
N ALA A 81 -10.57 15.01 -8.60
CA ALA A 81 -10.15 14.83 -9.98
C ALA A 81 -10.02 16.15 -10.74
N ARG A 82 -10.95 17.10 -10.56
CA ARG A 82 -10.82 18.45 -11.14
C ARG A 82 -9.61 19.21 -10.60
N ALA A 83 -9.28 19.02 -9.32
CA ALA A 83 -8.13 19.67 -8.69
C ALA A 83 -6.78 19.02 -9.08
N ALA A 84 -6.76 17.73 -9.38
CA ALA A 84 -5.55 16.92 -9.57
C ALA A 84 -4.67 17.34 -10.76
N ARG A 85 -5.22 18.02 -11.77
CA ARG A 85 -4.47 18.54 -12.95
C ARG A 85 -3.52 17.51 -13.60
N GLY A 86 -3.96 16.26 -13.71
CA GLY A 86 -3.19 15.16 -14.32
C GLY A 86 -2.42 14.27 -13.34
N LEU A 87 -2.41 14.60 -12.04
CA LEU A 87 -1.96 13.67 -11.00
C LEU A 87 -2.95 12.50 -10.86
N PRO A 88 -2.46 11.28 -10.57
CA PRO A 88 -3.34 10.16 -10.30
C PRO A 88 -4.18 10.42 -9.06
N VAL A 89 -5.48 10.12 -9.17
CA VAL A 89 -6.42 10.15 -8.05
C VAL A 89 -6.69 8.74 -7.58
N SER A 90 -6.30 8.47 -6.34
CA SER A 90 -6.69 7.25 -5.64
C SER A 90 -7.64 7.56 -4.50
N GLY A 91 -8.33 6.56 -4.00
CA GLY A 91 -9.20 6.76 -2.85
C GLY A 91 -9.81 5.49 -2.32
N PHE A 92 -10.26 5.60 -1.08
CA PHE A 92 -11.10 4.63 -0.39
C PHE A 92 -10.44 3.26 -0.14
N SER A 93 -10.95 2.58 0.89
CA SER A 93 -10.72 1.16 1.10
C SER A 93 -11.76 0.36 0.32
N LEU A 94 -11.35 -0.70 -0.38
CA LEU A 94 -12.26 -1.58 -1.10
C LEU A 94 -13.32 -2.21 -0.17
N ALA A 95 -12.94 -2.54 1.07
CA ALA A 95 -13.88 -3.08 2.05
C ALA A 95 -14.92 -2.04 2.49
N ASP A 96 -14.54 -0.76 2.54
CA ASP A 96 -15.48 0.32 2.83
C ASP A 96 -16.43 0.56 1.65
N LEU A 97 -15.95 0.43 0.41
CA LEU A 97 -16.78 0.48 -0.79
C LEU A 97 -17.75 -0.70 -0.90
N GLU A 98 -17.33 -1.93 -0.54
CA GLU A 98 -18.23 -3.09 -0.42
C GLU A 98 -19.36 -2.84 0.57
N ALA A 99 -19.02 -2.33 1.75
CA ALA A 99 -20.00 -2.02 2.79
C ALA A 99 -20.97 -0.91 2.34
N LEU A 100 -20.46 0.12 1.67
CA LEU A 100 -21.27 1.20 1.11
C LEU A 100 -22.22 0.68 0.02
N ALA A 101 -21.73 -0.11 -0.94
CA ALA A 101 -22.55 -0.69 -2.00
C ALA A 101 -23.69 -1.54 -1.42
N GLY A 102 -23.39 -2.36 -0.41
CA GLY A 102 -24.41 -3.13 0.31
C GLY A 102 -25.46 -2.27 1.01
N ARG A 103 -25.05 -1.18 1.67
CA ARG A 103 -25.96 -0.23 2.35
C ARG A 103 -26.86 0.50 1.35
N GLU A 104 -26.32 0.90 0.21
CA GLU A 104 -27.00 1.64 -0.86
C GLU A 104 -27.77 0.71 -1.82
N ARG A 105 -27.71 -0.62 -1.59
CA ARG A 105 -28.37 -1.67 -2.39
C ARG A 105 -27.98 -1.62 -3.88
N VAL A 106 -26.71 -1.34 -4.16
CA VAL A 106 -26.13 -1.43 -5.50
C VAL A 106 -25.03 -2.48 -5.53
N THR A 107 -24.62 -2.90 -6.72
CA THR A 107 -23.46 -3.78 -6.85
C THR A 107 -22.17 -2.99 -6.61
N LEU A 108 -21.13 -3.68 -6.11
CA LEU A 108 -19.79 -3.10 -6.00
C LEU A 108 -19.31 -2.58 -7.37
N ARG A 109 -19.53 -3.36 -8.44
CA ARG A 109 -19.21 -2.97 -9.82
C ARG A 109 -19.80 -1.61 -10.20
N ALA A 110 -21.11 -1.43 -10.02
CA ALA A 110 -21.78 -0.21 -10.42
C ALA A 110 -21.24 1.02 -9.67
N LEU A 111 -20.96 0.87 -8.36
CA LEU A 111 -20.33 1.92 -7.57
C LEU A 111 -18.92 2.25 -8.09
N LEU A 112 -18.10 1.25 -8.40
CA LEU A 112 -16.75 1.43 -8.92
C LEU A 112 -16.75 2.10 -10.31
N GLU A 113 -17.68 1.72 -11.19
CA GLU A 113 -17.84 2.33 -12.52
C GLU A 113 -18.22 3.81 -12.43
N GLU A 114 -19.05 4.19 -11.46
CA GLU A 114 -19.39 5.60 -11.21
C GLU A 114 -18.24 6.39 -10.62
N LEU A 115 -17.49 5.80 -9.68
CA LEU A 115 -16.27 6.43 -9.15
C LEU A 115 -15.23 6.63 -10.26
N ARG A 116 -15.08 5.63 -11.14
CA ARG A 116 -14.24 5.76 -12.34
C ARG A 116 -14.71 6.89 -13.25
N ALA A 117 -16.01 6.97 -13.52
CA ALA A 117 -16.59 8.06 -14.32
C ALA A 117 -16.40 9.44 -13.67
N ALA A 118 -16.36 9.50 -12.33
CA ALA A 118 -16.06 10.70 -11.56
C ALA A 118 -14.56 11.08 -11.56
N GLY A 119 -13.68 10.21 -12.07
CA GLY A 119 -12.24 10.46 -12.19
C GLY A 119 -11.37 9.72 -11.18
N LEU A 120 -11.91 8.75 -10.45
CA LEU A 120 -11.08 7.81 -9.67
C LEU A 120 -10.26 6.95 -10.64
N GLU A 121 -8.98 6.76 -10.32
CA GLU A 121 -8.11 5.92 -11.14
C GLU A 121 -7.70 4.64 -10.40
N LEU A 122 -7.47 4.75 -9.10
CA LEU A 122 -7.11 3.62 -8.25
C LEU A 122 -7.99 3.53 -7.00
N VAL A 123 -8.38 2.32 -6.64
CA VAL A 123 -8.78 2.06 -5.25
C VAL A 123 -7.51 2.06 -4.40
N ALA A 124 -7.48 2.89 -3.35
CA ALA A 124 -6.26 3.16 -2.59
C ALA A 124 -5.76 1.92 -1.85
N GLU A 125 -6.65 1.06 -1.38
CA GLU A 125 -6.27 -0.20 -0.75
C GLU A 125 -7.37 -1.26 -0.73
N ALA A 126 -6.95 -2.51 -0.64
CA ALA A 126 -7.81 -3.67 -0.41
C ALA A 126 -7.33 -4.43 0.83
N PRO A 127 -7.95 -4.22 2.02
CA PRO A 127 -7.61 -4.96 3.22
C PRO A 127 -8.10 -6.41 3.12
N PHE A 128 -7.20 -7.35 2.87
CA PHE A 128 -7.50 -8.75 2.59
C PHE A 128 -8.42 -9.39 3.65
N ASP A 129 -8.14 -9.12 4.92
CA ASP A 129 -8.83 -9.65 6.11
C ASP A 129 -10.22 -9.04 6.35
N ARG A 130 -10.61 -8.00 5.60
CA ARG A 130 -11.94 -7.37 5.69
C ARG A 130 -12.84 -7.63 4.49
N LEU A 131 -12.31 -8.13 3.39
CA LEU A 131 -13.09 -8.43 2.19
C LEU A 131 -13.86 -9.74 2.38
N ARG A 132 -15.12 -9.77 1.91
CA ARG A 132 -15.93 -11.00 1.98
C ARG A 132 -15.42 -12.08 1.05
N ASP A 133 -15.02 -11.66 -0.16
CA ASP A 133 -14.43 -12.48 -1.20
C ASP A 133 -13.37 -11.63 -1.91
N ALA A 134 -12.13 -11.71 -1.44
CA ALA A 134 -11.04 -10.86 -1.92
C ALA A 134 -10.81 -11.01 -3.42
N ARG A 135 -10.93 -12.22 -3.95
CA ARG A 135 -10.75 -12.49 -5.39
C ARG A 135 -11.80 -11.74 -6.18
N ARG A 136 -13.08 -12.00 -5.90
CA ARG A 136 -14.19 -11.39 -6.63
C ARG A 136 -14.11 -9.88 -6.57
N SER A 137 -13.88 -9.32 -5.39
CA SER A 137 -13.86 -7.86 -5.22
C SER A 137 -12.70 -7.18 -5.96
N ILE A 138 -11.53 -7.82 -6.04
CA ILE A 138 -10.41 -7.31 -6.84
C ILE A 138 -10.69 -7.45 -8.34
N GLU A 139 -11.33 -8.54 -8.78
CA GLU A 139 -11.79 -8.69 -10.16
C GLU A 139 -12.79 -7.57 -10.53
N GLU A 140 -13.70 -7.19 -9.62
CA GLU A 140 -14.64 -6.08 -9.83
C GLU A 140 -13.93 -4.72 -10.03
N VAL A 141 -12.84 -4.47 -9.29
CA VAL A 141 -12.00 -3.26 -9.49
C VAL A 141 -11.46 -3.23 -10.92
N ASN A 142 -10.89 -4.34 -11.38
CA ASN A 142 -10.32 -4.43 -12.73
C ASN A 142 -11.40 -4.33 -13.83
N ILE A 143 -12.55 -4.97 -13.65
CA ILE A 143 -13.68 -4.93 -14.60
C ILE A 143 -14.24 -3.52 -14.72
N ALA A 144 -14.32 -2.77 -13.62
CA ALA A 144 -14.73 -1.36 -13.63
C ALA A 144 -13.69 -0.41 -14.26
N GLY A 145 -12.55 -0.93 -14.71
CA GLY A 145 -11.48 -0.16 -15.34
C GLY A 145 -10.60 0.61 -14.37
N LEU A 146 -10.68 0.31 -13.08
CA LEU A 146 -9.82 0.86 -12.03
C LEU A 146 -8.61 -0.04 -11.78
N ALA A 147 -7.53 0.52 -11.26
CA ALA A 147 -6.44 -0.26 -10.69
C ALA A 147 -6.59 -0.40 -9.17
N LEU A 148 -5.97 -1.43 -8.60
CA LEU A 148 -5.75 -1.52 -7.16
C LEU A 148 -4.35 -0.99 -6.84
N ALA A 149 -4.24 0.02 -5.96
CA ALA A 149 -2.95 0.57 -5.58
C ALA A 149 -2.13 -0.43 -4.75
N ARG A 150 -2.75 -1.05 -3.73
CA ARG A 150 -2.11 -2.06 -2.87
C ARG A 150 -3.11 -3.00 -2.21
N LEU A 151 -2.70 -4.25 -2.02
CA LEU A 151 -3.32 -5.16 -1.04
C LEU A 151 -2.73 -4.85 0.34
N THR A 152 -3.57 -4.86 1.38
CA THR A 152 -3.16 -4.55 2.76
C THR A 152 -3.70 -5.57 3.74
N ILE A 153 -3.18 -5.53 4.97
CA ILE A 153 -3.75 -6.20 6.15
C ILE A 153 -4.29 -5.10 7.06
N ASP A 154 -5.58 -5.11 7.37
CA ASP A 154 -6.18 -4.09 8.24
C ASP A 154 -5.80 -4.33 9.70
N GLN A 155 -6.05 -5.53 10.22
CA GLN A 155 -5.62 -5.96 11.54
C GLN A 155 -4.93 -7.31 11.45
N LEU A 156 -4.07 -7.61 12.41
CA LEU A 156 -3.48 -8.95 12.49
C LEU A 156 -4.57 -9.98 12.73
N PRO A 157 -4.82 -10.88 11.77
CA PRO A 157 -5.82 -11.90 11.98
C PRO A 157 -5.31 -12.90 13.01
N ALA A 158 -6.22 -13.64 13.64
CA ALA A 158 -5.86 -14.72 14.57
C ALA A 158 -5.17 -15.90 13.86
N ILE A 159 -5.19 -15.94 12.52
CA ILE A 159 -4.50 -16.96 11.75
C ILE A 159 -2.99 -16.71 11.72
N GLU A 160 -2.23 -17.79 11.67
CA GLU A 160 -0.77 -17.72 11.62
C GLU A 160 -0.28 -17.10 10.30
N ALA A 161 0.87 -16.41 10.38
CA ALA A 161 1.44 -15.68 9.24
C ALA A 161 1.68 -16.58 7.99
N PRO A 162 2.18 -17.83 8.09
CA PRO A 162 2.32 -18.71 6.92
C PRO A 162 1.01 -18.94 6.20
N VAL A 163 -0.07 -19.22 6.95
CA VAL A 163 -1.39 -19.50 6.38
C VAL A 163 -1.92 -18.28 5.64
N LEU A 164 -1.82 -17.10 6.25
CA LEU A 164 -2.21 -15.84 5.61
C LEU A 164 -1.43 -15.59 4.32
N LEU A 165 -0.11 -15.76 4.35
CA LEU A 165 0.75 -15.51 3.19
C LEU A 165 0.51 -16.53 2.06
N THR A 166 0.25 -17.81 2.37
CA THR A 166 -0.15 -18.82 1.37
C THR A 166 -1.48 -18.44 0.72
N GLN A 167 -2.47 -17.95 1.49
CA GLN A 167 -3.74 -17.47 0.94
C GLN A 167 -3.56 -16.27 0.02
N ILE A 168 -2.71 -15.31 0.39
CA ILE A 168 -2.41 -14.13 -0.43
C ILE A 168 -1.64 -14.53 -1.70
N ALA A 169 -0.70 -15.47 -1.60
CA ALA A 169 0.02 -16.00 -2.75
C ALA A 169 -0.93 -16.72 -3.72
N MET A 170 -1.90 -17.48 -3.21
CA MET A 170 -2.98 -18.07 -4.02
C MET A 170 -3.82 -16.99 -4.69
N LEU A 171 -4.29 -15.99 -3.93
CA LEU A 171 -5.06 -14.87 -4.46
C LEU A 171 -4.33 -14.20 -5.63
N GLN A 172 -3.06 -13.88 -5.46
CA GLN A 172 -2.27 -13.23 -6.52
C GLN A 172 -2.11 -14.13 -7.76
N ARG A 173 -1.96 -15.45 -7.60
CA ARG A 173 -1.95 -16.39 -8.75
C ARG A 173 -3.28 -16.42 -9.48
N GLU A 174 -4.39 -16.26 -8.77
CA GLU A 174 -5.73 -16.28 -9.37
C GLU A 174 -6.11 -14.97 -10.05
N VAL A 175 -5.83 -13.81 -9.44
CA VAL A 175 -6.22 -12.50 -9.99
C VAL A 175 -5.15 -11.87 -10.87
N ALA A 176 -3.86 -12.11 -10.58
CA ALA A 176 -2.69 -11.62 -11.31
C ALA A 176 -2.60 -10.09 -11.52
N VAL A 177 -3.41 -9.29 -10.83
CA VAL A 177 -3.45 -7.82 -10.96
C VAL A 177 -2.92 -7.07 -9.73
N ILE A 178 -2.59 -7.76 -8.63
CA ILE A 178 -2.08 -7.08 -7.42
C ILE A 178 -0.64 -6.65 -7.70
N ARG A 179 -0.42 -5.34 -7.73
CA ARG A 179 0.89 -4.75 -8.04
C ARG A 179 1.78 -4.54 -6.81
N ALA A 180 1.16 -4.27 -5.67
CA ALA A 180 1.85 -4.02 -4.42
C ALA A 180 1.13 -4.70 -3.26
N PHE A 181 1.90 -5.21 -2.31
CA PHE A 181 1.40 -5.75 -1.05
C PHE A 181 2.11 -5.07 0.11
N ALA A 182 1.33 -4.50 1.04
CA ALA A 182 1.81 -3.99 2.31
C ALA A 182 1.51 -5.01 3.42
N PRO A 183 2.50 -5.80 3.87
CA PRO A 183 2.28 -6.97 4.74
C PRO A 183 2.08 -6.62 6.22
N LEU A 184 2.34 -5.37 6.60
CA LEU A 184 2.22 -4.92 7.98
C LEU A 184 0.80 -4.41 8.28
N PRO A 185 0.26 -4.65 9.50
CA PRO A 185 -1.11 -4.32 9.86
C PRO A 185 -1.38 -2.81 9.97
N ARG A 186 -2.36 -2.30 9.21
CA ARG A 186 -2.72 -0.88 9.25
C ARG A 186 -3.22 -0.39 10.61
N ARG A 187 -3.83 -1.28 11.39
CA ARG A 187 -4.30 -1.01 12.75
C ARG A 187 -3.65 -2.00 13.71
N VAL A 188 -2.93 -1.46 14.69
CA VAL A 188 -2.30 -2.23 15.75
C VAL A 188 -3.13 -2.10 17.02
N ASN A 189 -3.45 -3.22 17.67
CA ASN A 189 -4.09 -3.21 18.98
C ASN A 189 -3.10 -2.68 20.03
N PRO A 190 -3.34 -1.54 20.70
CA PRO A 190 -2.41 -1.02 21.70
C PRO A 190 -2.17 -1.95 22.88
N ALA A 191 -3.12 -2.86 23.17
CA ALA A 191 -2.98 -3.85 24.24
C ALA A 191 -2.09 -5.05 23.84
N ALA A 192 -1.82 -5.22 22.54
CA ALA A 192 -0.98 -6.28 22.01
C ALA A 192 -0.23 -5.76 20.76
N PRO A 193 0.71 -4.82 20.92
CA PRO A 193 1.41 -4.23 19.79
C PRO A 193 2.34 -5.24 19.12
N THR A 194 2.57 -5.06 17.81
CA THR A 194 3.67 -5.76 17.14
C THR A 194 5.01 -5.28 17.68
N THR A 195 6.00 -6.15 17.64
CA THR A 195 7.39 -5.74 17.82
C THR A 195 8.04 -5.44 16.48
N GLY A 196 9.09 -4.62 16.47
CA GLY A 196 9.90 -4.42 15.25
C GLY A 196 10.50 -5.73 14.72
N TYR A 197 10.73 -6.70 15.61
CA TYR A 197 11.15 -8.05 15.22
C TYR A 197 10.06 -8.76 14.40
N ASP A 198 8.81 -8.72 14.87
CA ASP A 198 7.68 -9.32 14.14
C ASP A 198 7.44 -8.66 12.79
N ASP A 199 7.55 -7.33 12.73
CA ASP A 199 7.34 -6.57 11.51
C ASP A 199 8.42 -6.88 10.46
N VAL A 200 9.70 -6.88 10.85
CA VAL A 200 10.81 -7.26 9.96
C VAL A 200 10.64 -8.68 9.44
N LYS A 201 10.27 -9.61 10.33
CA LYS A 201 10.02 -11.01 9.95
C LYS A 201 8.86 -11.13 8.96
N ARG A 202 7.78 -10.37 9.14
CA ARG A 202 6.62 -10.35 8.22
C ARG A 202 6.98 -9.84 6.84
N VAL A 203 7.75 -8.75 6.74
CA VAL A 203 8.21 -8.21 5.45
C VAL A 203 9.03 -9.25 4.70
N ALA A 204 9.99 -9.89 5.39
CA ALA A 204 10.84 -10.92 4.79
C ALA A 204 10.03 -12.13 4.31
N LEU A 205 9.14 -12.67 5.15
CA LEU A 205 8.28 -13.79 4.77
C LEU A 205 7.37 -13.43 3.58
N ALA A 206 6.83 -12.20 3.54
CA ALA A 206 5.99 -11.74 2.43
C ALA A 206 6.75 -11.72 1.09
N ARG A 207 8.00 -11.22 1.08
CA ARG A 207 8.87 -11.22 -0.10
C ARG A 207 9.14 -12.64 -0.61
N LEU A 208 9.35 -13.59 0.31
CA LEU A 208 9.67 -14.97 -0.03
C LEU A 208 8.44 -15.77 -0.48
N ALA A 209 7.26 -15.47 0.06
CA ALA A 209 6.03 -16.22 -0.19
C ALA A 209 5.17 -15.69 -1.34
N VAL A 210 5.08 -14.36 -1.50
CA VAL A 210 4.08 -13.72 -2.36
C VAL A 210 4.72 -13.16 -3.63
N GLU A 211 4.26 -13.63 -4.79
CA GLU A 211 4.73 -13.18 -6.10
C GLU A 211 3.99 -11.92 -6.61
N VAL A 212 4.02 -10.86 -5.81
CA VAL A 212 3.65 -9.51 -6.27
C VAL A 212 4.86 -8.77 -6.82
N PRO A 213 4.67 -7.81 -7.75
CA PRO A 213 5.74 -6.96 -8.23
C PRO A 213 6.44 -6.20 -7.10
N SER A 214 5.69 -5.60 -6.16
CA SER A 214 6.27 -4.78 -5.09
C SER A 214 5.82 -5.20 -3.69
N ILE A 215 6.76 -5.21 -2.74
CA ILE A 215 6.48 -5.26 -1.30
C ILE A 215 6.71 -3.88 -0.72
N GLN A 216 5.67 -3.36 -0.07
CA GLN A 216 5.56 -1.96 0.30
C GLN A 216 5.55 -1.77 1.82
N VAL A 217 6.16 -0.69 2.29
CA VAL A 217 6.06 -0.20 3.68
C VAL A 217 5.44 1.19 3.70
N ASP A 218 4.49 1.43 4.62
CA ASP A 218 3.80 2.71 4.77
C ASP A 218 4.62 3.64 5.67
N TRP A 219 5.13 4.73 5.09
CA TRP A 219 5.99 5.69 5.79
C TRP A 219 5.26 6.44 6.90
N ALA A 220 4.05 6.89 6.62
CA ALA A 220 3.26 7.67 7.58
C ALA A 220 2.87 6.83 8.80
N LEU A 221 2.62 5.54 8.59
CA LEU A 221 2.21 4.62 9.66
C LEU A 221 3.39 4.09 10.49
N TYR A 222 4.48 3.66 9.83
CA TYR A 222 5.59 2.96 10.51
C TYR A 222 6.82 3.84 10.76
N GLY A 223 6.85 5.02 10.14
CA GLY A 223 7.92 5.99 10.31
C GLY A 223 9.26 5.59 9.69
N PRO A 224 10.25 6.51 9.73
CA PRO A 224 11.51 6.37 9.00
C PRO A 224 12.34 5.16 9.43
N LYS A 225 12.38 4.85 10.72
CA LYS A 225 13.26 3.80 11.27
C LYS A 225 12.84 2.40 10.81
N LEU A 226 11.56 2.06 10.98
CA LEU A 226 11.09 0.74 10.55
C LEU A 226 11.08 0.66 9.03
N ALA A 227 10.69 1.72 8.32
CA ALA A 227 10.75 1.76 6.86
C ALA A 227 12.18 1.46 6.36
N GLN A 228 13.21 2.11 6.93
CA GLN A 228 14.61 1.85 6.57
C GLN A 228 15.00 0.37 6.77
N VAL A 229 14.66 -0.23 7.91
CA VAL A 229 14.99 -1.64 8.18
C VAL A 229 14.21 -2.56 7.25
N ALA A 230 12.94 -2.28 6.97
CA ALA A 230 12.11 -3.08 6.06
C ALA A 230 12.72 -3.18 4.65
N LEU A 231 13.38 -2.11 4.17
CA LEU A 231 14.09 -2.12 2.89
C LEU A 231 15.23 -3.15 2.84
N THR A 232 15.88 -3.40 3.99
CA THR A 232 17.00 -4.36 4.10
C THR A 232 16.55 -5.81 4.25
N VAL A 233 15.24 -6.05 4.33
CA VAL A 233 14.65 -7.39 4.51
C VAL A 233 13.55 -7.66 3.50
N GLY A 234 13.59 -7.01 2.34
CA GLY A 234 12.79 -7.39 1.17
C GLY A 234 11.72 -6.39 0.73
N ALA A 235 11.49 -5.27 1.42
CA ALA A 235 10.67 -4.18 0.88
C ALA A 235 11.42 -3.46 -0.26
N ASP A 236 10.71 -3.09 -1.32
CA ASP A 236 11.25 -2.33 -2.45
C ASP A 236 10.58 -0.97 -2.65
N ASP A 237 9.47 -0.72 -1.95
CA ASP A 237 8.66 0.48 -2.12
C ASP A 237 8.22 1.11 -0.80
N ILE A 238 8.20 2.45 -0.77
CA ILE A 238 7.71 3.24 0.36
C ILE A 238 6.45 4.03 -0.07
N ASP A 239 5.33 3.76 0.60
CA ASP A 239 4.09 4.53 0.43
C ASP A 239 4.03 5.75 1.35
N ALA A 240 3.08 6.65 1.04
CA ALA A 240 2.57 7.65 1.96
C ALA A 240 3.66 8.58 2.55
N VAL A 241 4.70 8.89 1.77
CA VAL A 241 5.60 9.99 2.11
C VAL A 241 4.81 11.29 1.91
N SER A 242 4.88 12.22 2.87
CA SER A 242 4.17 13.50 2.75
C SER A 242 4.56 14.24 1.48
N ALA A 243 3.57 14.70 0.72
CA ALA A 243 3.77 15.61 -0.41
C ALA A 243 4.07 17.07 0.00
N VAL A 244 4.03 17.41 1.29
CA VAL A 244 4.43 18.70 1.82
C VAL A 244 5.72 18.54 2.60
N ASP A 245 6.76 19.29 2.23
CA ASP A 245 8.00 19.31 2.97
C ASP A 245 7.91 20.31 4.12
N ASP A 246 7.68 19.80 5.33
CA ASP A 246 7.79 20.63 6.54
C ASP A 246 9.27 20.87 6.87
N LEU A 247 9.64 22.14 6.93
CA LEU A 247 11.00 22.61 7.19
C LEU A 247 11.17 23.16 8.62
N SER A 248 10.16 23.05 9.47
CA SER A 248 10.16 23.54 10.86
C SER A 248 11.34 23.01 11.66
N ASP A 249 11.66 21.72 11.52
CA ASP A 249 12.80 21.05 12.13
C ASP A 249 14.07 21.06 11.24
N GLY A 250 14.09 21.90 10.21
CA GLY A 250 15.17 22.07 9.25
C GLY A 250 15.13 21.08 8.08
N ARG A 251 15.78 21.45 6.97
CA ARG A 251 15.74 20.72 5.68
C ARG A 251 16.08 19.23 5.78
N ARG A 252 16.94 18.82 6.71
CA ARG A 252 17.31 17.40 6.89
C ARG A 252 16.14 16.54 7.39
N ARG A 253 15.15 17.16 8.04
CA ARG A 253 13.96 16.50 8.61
C ARG A 253 12.74 16.60 7.69
N ALA A 254 12.89 17.27 6.55
CA ALA A 254 11.88 17.29 5.51
C ALA A 254 11.61 15.86 4.98
N PRO A 255 10.35 15.49 4.75
CA PRO A 255 9.93 14.20 4.21
C PRO A 255 10.77 13.70 3.02
N LEU A 256 11.01 14.53 2.00
CA LEU A 256 11.81 14.13 0.83
C LEU A 256 13.26 13.80 1.20
N GLU A 257 13.95 14.73 1.86
CA GLU A 257 15.34 14.53 2.28
C GLU A 257 15.50 13.35 3.24
N GLU A 258 14.51 13.13 4.10
CA GLU A 258 14.52 12.01 5.05
C GLU A 258 14.31 10.68 4.35
N VAL A 259 13.31 10.52 3.48
CA VAL A 259 13.10 9.25 2.75
C VAL A 259 14.31 8.92 1.86
N MET A 260 14.83 9.90 1.12
CA MET A 260 16.02 9.71 0.27
C MET A 260 17.25 9.30 1.08
N ARG A 261 17.44 9.88 2.27
CA ARG A 261 18.56 9.52 3.15
C ARG A 261 18.39 8.10 3.70
N ASN A 262 17.20 7.72 4.14
CA ASN A 262 16.95 6.39 4.68
C ASN A 262 17.16 5.31 3.62
N ILE A 263 16.68 5.53 2.39
CA ILE A 263 16.93 4.61 1.27
C ILE A 263 18.43 4.46 0.99
N ARG A 264 19.17 5.58 0.89
CA ARG A 264 20.63 5.53 0.67
C ARG A 264 21.38 4.87 1.82
N ALA A 265 20.97 5.12 3.06
CA ALA A 265 21.57 4.53 4.25
C ALA A 265 21.31 3.01 4.34
N ALA A 266 20.26 2.50 3.70
CA ALA A 266 20.02 1.08 3.48
C ALA A 266 20.86 0.48 2.33
N GLY A 267 21.72 1.28 1.68
CA GLY A 267 22.55 0.83 0.56
C GLY A 267 21.78 0.69 -0.76
N LEU A 268 20.72 1.50 -0.94
CA LEU A 268 19.80 1.44 -2.09
C LEU A 268 19.71 2.81 -2.79
N GLU A 269 19.16 2.80 -4.00
CA GLU A 269 19.00 3.98 -4.87
C GLU A 269 17.55 4.47 -4.87
N PRO A 270 17.25 5.68 -4.37
CA PRO A 270 15.88 6.19 -4.31
C PRO A 270 15.38 6.61 -5.69
N LEU A 271 14.18 6.17 -6.05
CA LEU A 271 13.46 6.56 -7.26
C LEU A 271 12.06 7.06 -6.89
N GLU A 272 11.77 8.34 -7.14
CA GLU A 272 10.42 8.86 -6.92
C GLU A 272 9.47 8.35 -8.01
N ARG A 273 8.29 7.88 -7.61
CA ARG A 273 7.22 7.42 -8.51
C ARG A 273 5.90 8.12 -8.22
N ASN A 274 4.99 8.11 -9.18
CA ASN A 274 3.60 8.55 -9.01
C ASN A 274 2.70 7.40 -8.50
N GLY A 275 1.43 7.69 -8.24
CA GLY A 275 0.42 6.70 -7.85
C GLY A 275 0.14 5.60 -8.90
N ARG A 276 0.50 5.83 -10.19
CA ARG A 276 0.45 4.82 -11.26
C ARG A 276 1.65 3.87 -11.24
N PHE A 277 2.57 4.07 -10.31
CA PHE A 277 3.87 3.40 -10.23
C PHE A 277 4.81 3.70 -11.40
N GLU A 278 4.68 4.89 -12.00
CA GLU A 278 5.59 5.37 -13.02
C GLU A 278 6.65 6.28 -12.39
N PRO A 279 7.93 6.20 -12.80
CA PRO A 279 8.95 7.13 -12.36
C PRO A 279 8.58 8.59 -12.65
N ILE A 280 8.87 9.49 -11.71
CA ILE A 280 8.72 10.93 -11.91
C ILE A 280 10.10 11.51 -12.26
N THR A 281 10.26 11.97 -13.48
CA THR A 281 11.37 12.87 -13.86
C THR A 281 10.96 14.31 -13.54
N ARG A 282 11.67 14.95 -12.62
CA ARG A 282 11.56 16.39 -12.31
C ARG A 282 12.77 17.16 -12.80
#